data_AF-A0A967W048-F1
#
_entry.id   AF-A0A967W048-F1
#
_cell.length_a   1.000
_cell.length_b   1.000
_cell.length_c   1.000
_cell.angle_alpha   90.00
_cell.angle_beta   90.00
_cell.angle_gamma   90.00
#
_symmetry.space_group_name_H-M   'P 1'
#
loop_
_entity.id
_entity.type
_entity.pdbx_description
1 polymer ?
#
loop_
_entity_poly.entity_id
_entity_poly.type
_entity_poly.pdbx_seq_one_letter_code
_entity_poly.pdbx_strand_id
1 'polypeptide(L)'
;MSKENYHIVEKALQRARDEYEEFDGSDFVGNRAVFILCQHLEPIIDRESISVEDLDFLVRQWYDLCDGLLVDEDREQLSYTEIWAQFIDVWENERVRFPKIDYLALALERAKTYEKPRPEVAHLDSPKIQLLAHTCYELQQLRQDNQFFIAQEDAGRIIGKGQKEGRLLLNLLISEGVLVLIEKGRTGFASTYSYVVNLSGSKRRMLTKTEFERKRKAALERLKSTESDRENNKR
;
A
#
# COMPACT_ATOMS: atom_id res chain seq x y z
N MET A 1 3.26 -19.24 -10.63
CA MET A 1 2.96 -18.16 -9.65
C MET A 1 2.97 -18.70 -8.22
N SER A 2 3.48 -17.94 -7.26
CA SER A 2 3.32 -18.27 -5.83
C SER A 2 1.84 -18.16 -5.41
N LYS A 3 1.44 -18.86 -4.34
CA LYS A 3 0.07 -18.75 -3.78
C LYS A 3 -0.29 -17.30 -3.42
N GLU A 4 0.69 -16.50 -3.01
CA GLU A 4 0.51 -15.10 -2.65
C GLU A 4 0.22 -14.23 -3.88
N ASN A 5 0.95 -14.45 -4.99
CA ASN A 5 0.69 -13.74 -6.23
C ASN A 5 -0.71 -14.05 -6.76
N TYR A 6 -1.18 -15.29 -6.57
CA TYR A 6 -2.50 -15.69 -7.01
C TYR A 6 -3.63 -14.88 -6.33
N HIS A 7 -3.56 -14.66 -5.01
CA HIS A 7 -4.56 -13.83 -4.29
C HIS A 7 -4.58 -12.36 -4.74
N ILE A 8 -3.41 -11.81 -5.07
CA ILE A 8 -3.31 -10.44 -5.61
C ILE A 8 -3.98 -10.37 -6.99
N VAL A 9 -3.74 -11.38 -7.83
CA VAL A 9 -4.35 -11.48 -9.15
C VAL A 9 -5.87 -11.63 -9.04
N GLU A 10 -6.40 -12.52 -8.20
CA GLU A 10 -7.86 -12.66 -8.01
C GLU A 10 -8.54 -11.33 -7.62
N LYS A 11 -7.92 -10.56 -6.72
CA LYS A 11 -8.42 -9.23 -6.36
C LYS A 11 -8.37 -8.24 -7.52
N ALA A 12 -7.35 -8.32 -8.37
CA ALA A 12 -7.24 -7.48 -9.55
C ALA A 12 -8.33 -7.82 -10.58
N LEU A 13 -8.62 -9.11 -10.78
CA LEU A 13 -9.72 -9.55 -11.64
C LEU A 13 -11.07 -9.03 -11.12
N GLN A 14 -11.33 -9.19 -9.82
CA GLN A 14 -12.57 -8.70 -9.21
C GLN A 14 -12.74 -7.18 -9.37
N ARG A 15 -11.66 -6.41 -9.13
CA ARG A 15 -11.70 -4.95 -9.30
C ARG A 15 -11.93 -4.52 -10.73
N ALA A 16 -11.33 -5.21 -11.69
CA ALA A 16 -11.58 -4.93 -13.10
C ALA A 16 -13.05 -5.17 -13.47
N ARG A 17 -13.64 -6.25 -12.96
CA ARG A 17 -15.07 -6.55 -13.13
C ARG A 17 -15.97 -5.49 -12.48
N ASP A 18 -15.73 -5.16 -11.22
CA ASP A 18 -16.54 -4.19 -10.47
C ASP A 18 -16.48 -2.79 -11.10
N GLU A 19 -15.28 -2.37 -11.53
CA GLU A 19 -15.10 -1.08 -12.22
C GLU A 19 -15.84 -1.03 -13.57
N TYR A 20 -15.83 -2.15 -14.31
CA TYR A 20 -16.57 -2.22 -15.57
C TYR A 20 -18.09 -2.23 -15.35
N GLU A 21 -18.59 -2.90 -14.30
CA GLU A 21 -20.01 -2.88 -13.94
C GLU A 21 -20.51 -1.47 -13.55
N GLU A 22 -19.67 -0.68 -12.87
CA GLU A 22 -19.99 0.70 -12.50
C GLU A 22 -19.95 1.68 -13.69
N PHE A 23 -19.45 1.25 -14.85
CA PHE A 23 -19.36 2.10 -16.04
C PHE A 23 -20.74 2.29 -16.67
N ASP A 24 -21.16 3.55 -16.82
CA ASP A 24 -22.52 3.92 -17.25
C ASP A 24 -22.79 3.75 -18.76
N GLY A 25 -21.79 3.29 -19.53
CA GLY A 25 -21.93 3.00 -20.96
C GLY A 25 -22.03 4.24 -21.86
N SER A 26 -21.81 5.46 -21.33
CA SER A 26 -21.96 6.71 -22.09
C SER A 26 -20.91 6.88 -23.20
N ASP A 27 -19.76 6.21 -23.09
CA ASP A 27 -18.68 6.17 -24.08
C ASP A 27 -18.36 4.70 -24.42
N PHE A 28 -19.21 4.05 -25.23
CA PHE A 28 -18.93 2.68 -25.70
C PHE A 28 -17.68 2.69 -26.59
N VAL A 29 -16.57 2.22 -26.04
CA VAL A 29 -15.34 1.89 -26.78
C VAL A 29 -15.22 0.36 -26.66
N GLY A 30 -15.42 -0.38 -27.75
CA GLY A 30 -15.72 -1.82 -27.70
C GLY A 30 -14.74 -2.69 -26.90
N ASN A 31 -13.47 -2.32 -26.76
CA ASN A 31 -12.47 -3.05 -25.95
C ASN A 31 -12.29 -2.51 -24.52
N ARG A 32 -13.22 -1.69 -24.00
CA ARG A 32 -13.08 -1.00 -22.72
C ARG A 32 -12.93 -1.96 -21.54
N ALA A 33 -13.75 -3.01 -21.48
CA ALA A 33 -13.70 -3.99 -20.40
C ALA A 33 -12.31 -4.65 -20.31
N VAL A 34 -11.79 -5.07 -21.47
CA VAL A 34 -10.46 -5.65 -21.60
C VAL A 34 -9.37 -4.65 -21.26
N PHE A 35 -9.52 -3.39 -21.67
CA PHE A 35 -8.57 -2.33 -21.30
C PHE A 35 -8.48 -2.13 -19.78
N ILE A 36 -9.62 -2.13 -19.09
CA ILE A 36 -9.68 -2.05 -17.62
C ILE A 36 -9.00 -3.28 -17.01
N LEU A 37 -9.28 -4.49 -17.51
CA LEU A 37 -8.59 -5.70 -17.07
C LEU A 37 -7.06 -5.57 -17.20
N CYS A 38 -6.57 -5.17 -18.37
CA CYS A 38 -5.14 -4.99 -18.59
C CYS A 38 -4.54 -3.91 -17.66
N GLN A 39 -5.27 -2.82 -17.38
CA GLN A 39 -4.83 -1.81 -16.40
C GLN A 39 -4.60 -2.38 -15.00
N HIS A 40 -5.41 -3.34 -14.57
CA HIS A 40 -5.27 -3.97 -13.26
C HIS A 40 -4.23 -5.11 -13.25
N LEU A 41 -4.02 -5.81 -14.37
CA LEU A 41 -3.08 -6.93 -14.46
C LEU A 41 -1.61 -6.50 -14.72
N GLU A 42 -1.38 -5.52 -15.59
CA GLU A 42 -0.04 -5.05 -15.98
C GLU A 42 0.91 -4.77 -14.80
N PRO A 43 0.46 -4.20 -13.66
CA PRO A 43 1.33 -3.94 -12.51
C PRO A 43 1.80 -5.18 -11.75
N ILE A 44 1.06 -6.28 -11.90
CA ILE A 44 1.17 -7.48 -11.05
C ILE A 44 1.90 -8.58 -11.82
N ILE A 45 1.71 -8.62 -13.13
CA ILE A 45 2.30 -9.59 -14.03
C ILE A 45 3.63 -9.06 -14.56
N ASP A 46 4.69 -9.84 -14.39
CA ASP A 46 5.98 -9.57 -15.00
C ASP A 46 5.95 -10.03 -16.48
N ARG A 47 5.82 -9.07 -17.39
CA ARG A 47 5.78 -9.30 -18.83
C ARG A 47 7.03 -9.97 -19.39
N GLU A 48 8.18 -9.83 -18.73
CA GLU A 48 9.42 -10.45 -19.21
C GLU A 48 9.48 -11.95 -18.88
N SER A 49 8.72 -12.41 -17.87
CA SER A 49 8.76 -13.79 -17.40
C SER A 49 7.52 -14.63 -17.72
N ILE A 50 6.42 -14.01 -18.17
CA ILE A 50 5.15 -14.69 -18.45
C ILE A 50 4.71 -14.36 -19.88
N SER A 51 4.49 -15.41 -20.70
CA SER A 51 3.98 -15.26 -22.06
C SER A 51 2.49 -14.87 -22.05
N VAL A 52 1.98 -14.28 -23.14
CA VAL A 52 0.56 -13.96 -23.23
C VAL A 52 -0.30 -15.22 -23.19
N GLU A 53 0.15 -16.34 -23.77
CA GLU A 53 -0.55 -17.62 -23.73
C GLU A 53 -0.74 -18.13 -22.30
N ASP A 54 0.24 -17.90 -21.42
CA ASP A 54 0.15 -18.24 -20.00
C ASP A 54 -0.91 -17.40 -19.25
N LEU A 55 -1.40 -16.30 -19.84
CA LEU A 55 -2.46 -15.46 -19.25
C LEU A 55 -3.87 -15.91 -19.64
N ASP A 56 -4.03 -16.85 -20.58
CA ASP A 56 -5.34 -17.37 -21.05
C ASP A 56 -6.23 -17.76 -19.87
N PHE A 57 -5.69 -18.50 -18.90
CA PHE A 57 -6.48 -18.98 -17.76
C PHE A 57 -6.95 -17.84 -16.84
N LEU A 58 -6.19 -16.75 -16.72
CA LEU A 58 -6.59 -15.58 -15.92
C LEU A 58 -7.72 -14.82 -16.63
N VAL A 59 -7.62 -14.67 -17.94
CA VAL A 59 -8.67 -14.04 -18.74
C VAL A 59 -9.93 -14.89 -18.77
N ARG A 60 -9.83 -16.23 -18.77
CA ARG A 60 -10.99 -17.13 -18.60
C ARG A 60 -11.67 -16.92 -17.26
N GLN A 61 -10.90 -16.93 -16.17
CA GLN A 61 -11.45 -16.69 -14.84
C GLN A 61 -12.17 -15.34 -14.76
N TRP A 62 -11.57 -14.28 -15.32
CA TRP A 62 -12.21 -12.97 -15.36
C TRP A 62 -13.46 -12.93 -16.25
N TYR A 63 -13.42 -13.59 -17.41
CA TYR A 63 -14.58 -13.71 -18.30
C TYR A 63 -15.75 -14.39 -17.59
N ASP A 64 -15.48 -15.50 -16.89
CA ASP A 64 -16.49 -16.22 -16.09
C ASP A 64 -17.02 -15.36 -14.92
N LEU A 65 -16.16 -14.54 -14.29
CA LEU A 65 -16.57 -13.58 -13.26
C LEU A 65 -17.47 -12.45 -13.81
N CYS A 66 -17.37 -12.15 -15.10
CA CYS A 66 -18.14 -11.11 -15.77
C CYS A 66 -19.41 -11.64 -16.43
N ASP A 67 -19.89 -12.84 -16.07
CA ASP A 67 -21.05 -13.48 -16.70
C ASP A 67 -22.22 -12.52 -16.94
N GLY A 68 -22.63 -12.40 -18.21
CA GLY A 68 -23.69 -11.49 -18.67
C GLY A 68 -23.36 -10.00 -18.75
N LEU A 69 -22.17 -9.55 -18.33
CA LEU A 69 -21.75 -8.14 -18.39
C LEU A 69 -21.06 -7.76 -19.70
N LEU A 70 -20.34 -8.71 -20.30
CA LEU A 70 -19.53 -8.47 -21.51
C LEU A 70 -20.42 -8.56 -22.76
N VAL A 71 -21.00 -7.43 -23.15
CA VAL A 71 -21.90 -7.32 -24.30
C VAL A 71 -21.40 -6.32 -25.33
N ASP A 72 -21.84 -6.49 -26.57
CA ASP A 72 -21.57 -5.57 -27.67
C ASP A 72 -22.60 -4.41 -27.76
N GLU A 73 -22.55 -3.63 -28.86
CA GLU A 73 -23.46 -2.50 -29.10
C GLU A 73 -24.93 -2.93 -29.24
N ASP A 74 -25.17 -4.15 -29.75
CA ASP A 74 -26.49 -4.76 -29.92
C ASP A 74 -26.96 -5.49 -28.64
N ARG A 75 -26.15 -5.45 -27.57
CA ARG A 75 -26.32 -6.14 -26.29
C ARG A 75 -26.26 -7.66 -26.40
N GLU A 76 -25.62 -8.18 -27.45
CA GLU A 76 -25.31 -9.59 -27.55
C GLU A 76 -24.08 -9.90 -26.71
N GLN A 77 -24.07 -11.06 -26.05
CA GLN A 77 -22.95 -11.47 -25.21
C GLN A 77 -21.75 -11.81 -26.09
N LEU A 78 -20.62 -11.14 -25.82
CA LEU A 78 -19.35 -11.41 -26.48
C LEU A 78 -18.86 -12.80 -26.11
N SER A 79 -18.38 -13.55 -27.09
CA SER A 79 -17.76 -14.86 -26.83
C SER A 79 -16.39 -14.70 -26.16
N TYR A 80 -15.95 -15.75 -25.45
CA TYR A 80 -14.60 -15.78 -24.89
C TYR A 80 -13.51 -15.55 -25.96
N THR A 81 -13.68 -16.10 -27.16
CA THR A 81 -12.73 -15.94 -28.27
C THR A 81 -12.54 -14.47 -28.65
N GLU A 82 -13.62 -13.68 -28.68
CA GLU A 82 -13.57 -12.26 -28.99
C GLU A 82 -12.87 -11.47 -27.88
N ILE A 83 -13.20 -11.77 -26.62
CA ILE A 83 -12.54 -11.16 -25.44
C ILE A 83 -11.05 -11.50 -25.41
N TRP A 84 -10.69 -12.74 -25.72
CA TRP A 84 -9.29 -13.17 -25.78
C TRP A 84 -8.52 -12.48 -26.91
N ALA A 85 -9.12 -12.33 -28.09
CA ALA A 85 -8.53 -11.60 -29.20
C ALA A 85 -8.30 -10.12 -28.86
N GLN A 86 -9.27 -9.47 -28.21
CA GLN A 86 -9.12 -8.10 -27.72
C GLN A 86 -8.02 -8.00 -26.66
N PHE A 87 -7.91 -8.98 -25.77
CA PHE A 87 -6.87 -9.00 -24.72
C PHE A 87 -5.48 -9.06 -25.32
N ILE A 88 -5.24 -9.97 -26.26
CA ILE A 88 -3.96 -10.06 -26.98
C ILE A 88 -3.63 -8.73 -27.65
N ASP A 89 -4.59 -8.12 -28.37
CA ASP A 89 -4.37 -6.83 -29.04
C ASP A 89 -4.01 -5.71 -28.06
N VAL A 90 -4.68 -5.62 -26.91
CA VAL A 90 -4.39 -4.59 -25.90
C VAL A 90 -3.05 -4.85 -25.20
N TRP A 91 -2.78 -6.11 -24.86
CA TRP A 91 -1.62 -6.51 -24.05
C TRP A 91 -0.31 -6.47 -24.85
N GLU A 92 -0.25 -7.13 -26.01
CA GLU A 92 0.95 -7.23 -26.84
C GLU A 92 1.33 -5.89 -27.48
N ASN A 93 0.35 -5.03 -27.77
CA ASN A 93 0.62 -3.70 -28.34
C ASN A 93 0.82 -2.60 -27.28
N GLU A 94 1.04 -2.97 -26.02
CA GLU A 94 1.34 -2.04 -24.91
C GLU A 94 0.37 -0.84 -24.85
N ARG A 95 -0.93 -1.07 -25.09
CA ARG A 95 -1.90 0.03 -25.21
C ARG A 95 -2.20 0.69 -23.86
N VAL A 96 -1.91 0.01 -22.75
CA VAL A 96 -2.08 0.53 -21.40
C VAL A 96 -0.94 1.46 -21.05
N ARG A 97 -1.24 2.76 -20.93
CA ARG A 97 -0.27 3.79 -20.52
C ARG A 97 -0.34 4.15 -19.05
N PHE A 98 -1.46 3.84 -18.41
CA PHE A 98 -1.76 4.22 -17.03
C PHE A 98 -2.27 3.00 -16.26
N PRO A 99 -1.37 2.15 -15.76
CA PRO A 99 -1.73 0.99 -14.98
C PRO A 99 -2.41 1.41 -13.66
N LYS A 100 -3.42 0.66 -13.24
CA LYS A 100 -4.18 0.89 -12.00
C LYS A 100 -3.60 0.07 -10.85
N ILE A 101 -2.46 0.54 -10.36
CA ILE A 101 -1.74 -0.15 -9.29
C ILE A 101 -2.32 0.24 -7.93
N ASP A 102 -2.86 -0.73 -7.19
CA ASP A 102 -3.03 -0.56 -5.74
C ASP A 102 -1.70 -0.85 -5.05
N TYR A 103 -0.84 0.17 -5.08
CA TYR A 103 0.50 0.11 -4.49
C TYR A 103 0.46 -0.27 -3.00
N LEU A 104 -0.57 0.12 -2.27
CA LEU A 104 -0.70 -0.19 -0.85
C LEU A 104 -0.96 -1.68 -0.62
N ALA A 105 -1.92 -2.25 -1.35
CA ALA A 105 -2.21 -3.69 -1.25
C ALA A 105 -1.00 -4.52 -1.68
N LEU A 106 -0.36 -4.16 -2.79
CA LEU A 106 0.84 -4.86 -3.28
C LEU A 106 2.00 -4.78 -2.27
N ALA A 107 2.27 -3.58 -1.74
CA ALA A 107 3.31 -3.37 -0.73
C ALA A 107 3.02 -4.16 0.55
N LEU A 108 1.76 -4.21 0.99
CA LEU A 108 1.37 -4.94 2.19
C LEU A 108 1.54 -6.45 2.03
N GLU A 109 1.19 -7.02 0.87
CA GLU A 109 1.41 -8.45 0.62
C GLU A 109 2.91 -8.77 0.58
N ARG A 110 3.72 -7.98 -0.13
CA ARG A 110 5.19 -8.14 -0.11
C ARG A 110 5.75 -8.02 1.32
N ALA A 111 5.23 -7.08 2.11
CA ALA A 111 5.65 -6.87 3.48
C ALA A 111 5.38 -8.06 4.41
N LYS A 112 4.35 -8.87 4.14
CA LYS A 112 4.03 -10.08 4.95
C LYS A 112 5.01 -11.23 4.71
N THR A 113 5.73 -11.23 3.60
CA THR A 113 6.70 -12.29 3.26
C THR A 113 7.99 -12.21 4.07
N TYR A 114 8.23 -11.09 4.77
CA TYR A 114 9.40 -10.93 5.63
C TYR A 114 9.26 -11.76 6.91
N GLU A 115 10.07 -12.81 7.04
CA GLU A 115 10.14 -13.63 8.25
C GLU A 115 10.83 -12.93 9.43
N LYS A 116 11.74 -12.00 9.13
CA LYS A 116 12.55 -11.27 10.12
C LYS A 116 12.31 -9.78 10.01
N PRO A 117 12.24 -9.06 11.15
CA PRO A 117 12.11 -7.62 11.13
C PRO A 117 13.33 -6.97 10.49
N ARG A 118 13.12 -5.83 9.83
CA ARG A 118 14.22 -5.00 9.34
C ARG A 118 15.08 -4.50 10.52
N PRO A 119 16.41 -4.39 10.37
CA PRO A 119 17.32 -4.01 11.47
C PRO A 119 16.90 -2.73 12.21
N GLU A 120 16.44 -1.72 11.48
CA GLU A 120 16.02 -0.41 11.96
C GLU A 120 14.71 -0.42 12.77
N VAL A 121 13.95 -1.51 12.74
CA VAL A 121 12.72 -1.71 13.53
C VAL A 121 12.74 -2.98 14.35
N ALA A 122 13.87 -3.71 14.38
CA ALA A 122 14.00 -4.96 15.12
C ALA A 122 13.86 -4.78 16.64
N HIS A 123 14.12 -3.58 17.16
CA HIS A 123 13.92 -3.24 18.57
C HIS A 123 12.46 -2.95 18.94
N LEU A 124 11.58 -2.75 17.96
CA LEU A 124 10.16 -2.56 18.20
C LEU A 124 9.53 -3.91 18.52
N ASP A 125 8.89 -4.02 19.68
CA ASP A 125 8.34 -5.27 20.23
C ASP A 125 7.02 -5.72 19.58
N SER A 126 6.41 -4.88 18.75
CA SER A 126 5.13 -5.16 18.10
C SER A 126 5.31 -5.62 16.65
N PRO A 127 4.95 -6.86 16.30
CA PRO A 127 4.97 -7.35 14.92
C PRO A 127 4.11 -6.50 13.97
N LYS A 128 3.05 -5.86 14.48
CA LYS A 128 2.20 -4.96 13.68
C LYS A 128 2.92 -3.68 13.28
N ILE A 129 3.71 -3.10 14.18
CA ILE A 129 4.51 -1.90 13.87
C ILE A 129 5.62 -2.26 12.90
N GLN A 130 6.24 -3.43 13.08
CA GLN A 130 7.21 -3.96 12.11
C GLN A 130 6.57 -4.14 10.73
N LEU A 131 5.38 -4.76 10.64
CA LEU A 131 4.63 -4.91 9.39
C LEU A 131 4.35 -3.56 8.71
N LEU A 132 3.95 -2.54 9.48
CA LEU A 132 3.78 -1.18 8.94
C LEU A 132 5.09 -0.63 8.36
N ALA A 133 6.21 -0.82 9.06
CA ALA A 133 7.51 -0.40 8.55
C ALA A 133 7.94 -1.18 7.29
N HIS A 134 7.72 -2.50 7.25
CA HIS A 134 7.95 -3.29 6.03
C HIS A 134 7.09 -2.79 4.87
N THR A 135 5.82 -2.47 5.12
CA THR A 135 4.90 -1.93 4.11
C THR A 135 5.39 -0.59 3.57
N CYS A 136 5.83 0.32 4.45
CA CYS A 136 6.40 1.60 4.04
C CYS A 136 7.67 1.43 3.19
N TYR A 137 8.52 0.45 3.51
CA TYR A 137 9.70 0.14 2.70
C TYR A 137 9.28 -0.35 1.29
N GLU A 138 8.35 -1.30 1.21
CA GLU A 138 7.87 -1.83 -0.07
C GLU A 138 7.19 -0.76 -0.91
N LEU A 139 6.40 0.13 -0.30
CA LEU A 139 5.83 1.29 -0.97
C LEU A 139 6.90 2.17 -1.62
N GLN A 140 8.05 2.36 -0.96
CA GLN A 140 9.17 3.06 -1.57
C GLN A 140 9.80 2.26 -2.70
N GLN A 141 10.02 0.95 -2.55
CA GLN A 141 10.63 0.13 -3.61
C GLN A 141 9.77 0.09 -4.88
N LEU A 142 8.45 0.17 -4.74
CA LEU A 142 7.52 0.23 -5.87
C LEU A 142 7.54 1.57 -6.61
N ARG A 143 8.23 2.61 -6.10
CA ARG A 143 8.31 3.94 -6.71
C ARG A 143 9.75 4.31 -7.05
N GLN A 144 9.94 4.87 -8.25
CA GLN A 144 11.28 5.18 -8.78
C GLN A 144 11.92 6.42 -8.13
N ASP A 145 11.13 7.28 -7.48
CA ASP A 145 11.55 8.56 -6.90
C ASP A 145 12.04 8.46 -5.44
N ASN A 146 12.11 7.25 -4.88
CA ASN A 146 12.41 7.01 -3.46
C ASN A 146 11.49 7.76 -2.48
N GLN A 147 10.28 8.11 -2.92
CA GLN A 147 9.25 8.73 -2.10
C GLN A 147 7.97 7.93 -2.21
N PHE A 148 7.16 7.92 -1.16
CA PHE A 148 5.88 7.25 -1.18
C PHE A 148 4.84 7.99 -0.37
N PHE A 149 3.58 7.67 -0.65
CA PHE A 149 2.43 8.25 0.02
C PHE A 149 1.75 7.18 0.85
N ILE A 150 1.35 7.54 2.07
CA ILE A 150 0.49 6.69 2.89
C ILE A 150 -0.44 7.57 3.73
N ALA A 151 -1.74 7.27 3.70
CA ALA A 151 -2.70 7.95 4.56
C ALA A 151 -2.63 7.41 5.99
N GLN A 152 -3.05 8.21 6.96
CA GLN A 152 -3.03 7.81 8.37
C GLN A 152 -4.06 6.70 8.64
N GLU A 153 -5.17 6.73 7.91
CA GLU A 153 -6.21 5.73 7.84
C GLU A 153 -5.64 4.40 7.36
N ASP A 154 -4.84 4.41 6.29
CA ASP A 154 -4.20 3.23 5.72
C ASP A 154 -3.19 2.61 6.69
N ALA A 155 -2.34 3.45 7.28
CA ALA A 155 -1.41 3.01 8.32
C ALA A 155 -2.15 2.37 9.51
N GLY A 156 -3.30 2.93 9.90
CA GLY A 156 -4.19 2.35 10.91
C GLY A 156 -4.75 1.00 10.47
N ARG A 157 -5.27 0.90 9.24
CA ARG A 157 -5.83 -0.33 8.68
C ARG A 157 -4.82 -1.47 8.65
N ILE A 158 -3.57 -1.20 8.25
CA ILE A 158 -2.48 -2.20 8.22
C ILE A 158 -2.30 -2.89 9.59
N ILE A 159 -2.42 -2.14 10.69
CA ILE A 159 -2.26 -2.68 12.04
C ILE A 159 -3.59 -3.11 12.70
N GLY A 160 -4.71 -3.00 11.98
CA GLY A 160 -6.05 -3.25 12.49
C GLY A 160 -6.49 -2.26 13.56
N LYS A 161 -6.19 -0.97 13.37
CA LYS A 161 -6.59 0.16 14.24
C LYS A 161 -7.15 1.31 13.41
N GLY A 162 -7.51 2.41 14.07
CA GLY A 162 -8.03 3.61 13.43
C GLY A 162 -6.95 4.57 12.95
N GLN A 163 -7.39 5.64 12.29
CA GLN A 163 -6.56 6.73 11.77
C GLN A 163 -5.67 7.36 12.85
N LYS A 164 -6.21 7.57 14.06
CA LYS A 164 -5.49 8.22 15.17
C LYS A 164 -4.25 7.41 15.57
N GLU A 165 -4.39 6.09 15.69
CA GLU A 165 -3.29 5.18 15.99
C GLU A 165 -2.30 5.11 14.83
N GLY A 166 -2.79 5.05 13.58
CA GLY A 166 -1.95 5.11 12.39
C GLY A 166 -1.06 6.35 12.37
N ARG A 167 -1.62 7.53 12.65
CA ARG A 167 -0.87 8.78 12.79
C ARG A 167 0.20 8.71 13.88
N LEU A 168 -0.13 8.18 15.06
CA LEU A 168 0.81 8.06 16.17
C LEU A 168 1.99 7.15 15.82
N LEU A 169 1.74 6.05 15.10
CA LEU A 169 2.79 5.11 14.70
C LEU A 169 3.63 5.62 13.54
N LEU A 170 3.06 6.32 12.56
CA LEU A 170 3.87 7.01 11.55
C LEU A 170 4.79 8.03 12.21
N ASN A 171 4.29 8.81 13.18
CA ASN A 171 5.11 9.72 13.96
C ASN A 171 6.17 8.99 14.80
N LEU A 172 5.85 7.81 15.35
CA LEU A 172 6.83 6.96 16.02
C LEU A 172 7.96 6.58 15.05
N LEU A 173 7.64 6.07 13.86
CA LEU A 173 8.64 5.68 12.85
C LEU A 173 9.51 6.86 12.39
N ILE A 174 8.94 8.07 12.26
CA ILE A 174 9.72 9.30 12.04
C ILE A 174 10.62 9.58 13.23
N SER A 175 10.05 9.53 14.44
CA SER A 175 10.80 9.76 15.68
C SER A 175 11.83 8.68 15.95
N GLU A 176 11.76 7.52 15.27
CA GLU A 176 12.69 6.38 15.19
C GLU A 176 13.68 6.50 14.00
N GLY A 177 13.54 7.53 13.16
CA GLY A 177 14.46 7.79 12.04
C GLY A 177 14.38 6.72 10.96
N VAL A 178 13.30 5.94 10.97
CA VAL A 178 12.93 4.96 9.95
C VAL A 178 12.29 5.67 8.75
N LEU A 179 11.50 6.72 9.03
CA LEU A 179 10.86 7.56 8.03
C LEU A 179 11.32 9.01 8.12
N VAL A 180 11.33 9.70 6.99
CA VAL A 180 11.42 11.16 6.90
C VAL A 180 10.13 11.66 6.25
N LEU A 181 9.48 12.63 6.90
CA LEU A 181 8.37 13.35 6.30
C LEU A 181 8.91 14.34 5.27
N ILE A 182 8.61 14.12 3.99
CA ILE A 182 9.02 14.99 2.88
C ILE A 182 8.03 16.13 2.74
N GLU A 183 6.74 15.80 2.69
CA GLU A 183 5.66 16.76 2.53
C GLU A 183 4.48 16.38 3.42
N LYS A 184 3.95 17.36 4.16
CA LYS A 184 2.78 17.15 5.00
C LYS A 184 1.52 17.19 4.15
N GLY A 185 0.70 16.15 4.25
CA GLY A 185 -0.58 16.07 3.57
C GLY A 185 -1.56 17.17 4.02
N ARG A 186 -2.50 17.47 3.13
CA ARG A 186 -3.62 18.42 3.33
C ARG A 186 -4.94 17.68 3.17
N THR A 187 -6.07 18.33 3.43
CA THR A 187 -7.40 17.72 3.26
C THR A 187 -7.54 17.08 1.86
N GLY A 188 -7.82 15.77 1.81
CA GLY A 188 -7.93 14.99 0.58
C GLY A 188 -6.61 14.43 0.03
N PHE A 189 -5.46 14.72 0.64
CA PHE A 189 -4.14 14.29 0.17
C PHE A 189 -3.33 13.64 1.30
N ALA A 190 -2.79 12.46 1.04
CA ALA A 190 -1.87 11.77 1.96
C ALA A 190 -0.57 12.55 2.14
N SER A 191 0.16 12.26 3.22
CA SER A 191 1.51 12.81 3.42
C SER A 191 2.53 12.01 2.62
N THR A 192 3.59 12.69 2.18
CA THR A 192 4.71 12.11 1.44
C THR A 192 5.85 11.81 2.39
N TYR A 193 6.37 10.58 2.30
CA TYR A 193 7.45 10.08 3.13
C TYR A 193 8.59 9.52 2.29
N SER A 194 9.76 9.43 2.90
CA SER A 194 10.87 8.62 2.40
C SER A 194 11.32 7.69 3.52
N TYR A 195 11.61 6.44 3.16
CA TYR A 195 12.13 5.40 4.01
C TYR A 195 13.66 5.48 4.08
N VAL A 196 14.19 5.62 5.28
CA VAL A 196 15.63 5.77 5.51
C VAL A 196 16.26 4.40 5.69
N VAL A 197 16.91 3.92 4.63
CA VAL A 197 17.77 2.73 4.71
C VAL A 197 19.09 3.15 5.37
N ASN A 198 19.13 3.18 6.70
CA ASN A 198 20.39 3.37 7.42
C ASN A 198 21.25 2.11 7.31
N LEU A 199 22.02 1.99 6.21
CA LEU A 199 23.01 0.92 6.02
C LEU A 199 24.07 0.89 7.12
N SER A 200 24.40 2.07 7.66
CA SER A 200 25.26 2.23 8.82
C SER A 200 24.35 2.57 9.99
N GLY A 201 23.92 1.57 10.77
CA GLY A 201 23.04 1.72 11.94
C GLY A 201 23.24 3.05 12.64
N SER A 202 22.45 4.05 12.22
CA SER A 202 22.72 5.44 12.56
C SER A 202 22.63 5.46 14.06
N LYS A 203 23.74 5.83 14.70
CA LYS A 203 23.83 5.97 16.14
C LYS A 203 22.88 7.08 16.54
N ARG A 204 21.58 6.77 16.60
CA ARG A 204 20.77 7.29 17.68
C ARG A 204 21.59 7.02 18.92
N ARG A 205 22.06 8.09 19.55
CA ARG A 205 22.37 8.03 20.96
C ARG A 205 21.11 7.45 21.60
N MET A 206 21.08 6.13 21.81
CA MET A 206 20.25 5.59 22.87
C MET A 206 20.60 6.48 24.06
N LEU A 207 19.59 7.15 24.61
CA LEU A 207 19.75 7.82 25.88
C LEU A 207 20.34 6.75 26.79
N THR A 208 21.57 6.99 27.22
CA THR A 208 22.23 6.10 28.17
C THR A 208 21.26 5.94 29.35
N LYS A 209 21.30 4.80 30.05
CA LYS A 209 20.43 4.56 31.21
C LYS A 209 20.43 5.78 32.16
N THR A 210 21.59 6.41 32.29
CA THR A 210 21.80 7.67 33.01
C THR A 210 21.05 8.88 32.43
N GLU A 211 21.06 9.10 31.12
CA GLU A 211 20.31 10.21 30.49
C GLU A 211 18.80 9.98 30.53
N PHE A 212 18.36 8.73 30.40
CA PHE A 212 16.96 8.37 30.57
C PHE A 212 16.50 8.63 32.00
N GLU A 213 17.28 8.21 33.01
CA GLU A 213 16.98 8.50 34.42
C GLU A 213 17.02 10.00 34.73
N ARG A 214 17.95 10.77 34.13
CA ARG A 214 17.97 12.23 34.26
C ARG A 214 16.71 12.88 33.69
N LYS A 215 16.29 12.47 32.49
CA LYS A 215 15.04 12.98 31.88
C LYS A 215 13.81 12.57 32.69
N ARG A 216 13.76 11.34 33.19
CA ARG A 216 12.69 10.86 34.08
C ARG A 216 12.64 11.65 35.39
N LYS A 217 13.78 11.87 36.04
CA LYS A 217 13.89 12.65 37.28
C LYS A 217 13.47 14.10 37.06
N ALA A 218 13.96 14.75 36.00
CA ALA A 218 13.57 16.10 35.65
C ALA A 218 12.06 16.23 35.35
N ALA A 219 11.46 15.23 34.72
CA ALA A 219 10.01 15.19 34.49
C ALA A 219 9.23 15.06 35.81
N LEU A 220 9.69 14.21 36.74
CA LEU A 220 9.08 14.06 38.06
C LEU A 220 9.21 15.32 38.92
N GLU A 221 10.34 16.01 38.86
CA GLU A 221 10.55 17.27 39.58
C GLU A 221 9.62 18.38 39.05
N ARG A 222 9.42 18.46 37.73
CA ARG A 222 8.47 19.41 37.13
C ARG A 222 7.03 19.15 37.57
N LEU A 223 6.63 17.89 37.70
CA LEU A 223 5.29 17.53 38.18
C LEU A 223 5.09 17.98 39.64
N LYS A 224 6.10 17.74 40.50
CA LYS A 224 6.07 18.16 41.90
C LYS A 224 6.02 19.68 42.07
N SER A 225 6.76 20.45 41.27
CA SER A 225 6.70 21.91 41.34
C SER A 225 5.31 22.44 40.98
N THR A 226 4.66 21.87 39.95
CA THR A 226 3.29 22.27 39.58
C THR A 226 2.22 21.92 40.62
N GLU A 227 2.43 20.90 41.45
CA GLU A 227 1.51 20.56 42.55
C GLU A 227 1.66 21.54 43.73
N SER A 228 2.89 21.93 44.08
CA SER A 228 3.16 22.89 45.15
C SER A 228 2.61 24.29 44.84
N ASP A 229 2.70 24.73 43.57
CA ASP A 229 2.14 26.01 43.14
C ASP A 229 0.59 26.03 43.17
N ARG A 230 -0.05 24.86 43.05
CA ARG A 230 -1.51 24.71 43.15
C ARG A 230 -2.01 24.74 44.59
N GLU A 231 -1.23 24.26 45.55
CA GLU A 231 -1.59 24.30 46.97
C GLU A 231 -1.44 25.72 47.55
N ASN A 232 -0.41 26.45 47.15
CA ASN A 232 -0.19 27.83 47.61
C ASN A 232 -1.24 28.82 47.08
N ASN A 233 -1.84 28.57 45.91
CA ASN A 233 -2.92 29.39 45.35
C ASN A 233 -4.33 29.08 45.92
N LYS A 234 -4.46 28.11 46.83
CA LYS A 234 -5.73 27.76 47.50
C LYS A 234 -5.84 28.29 48.93
N ARG A 235 -4.82 28.97 49.44
CA ARG A 235 -4.83 29.67 50.73
C ARG A 235 -4.98 31.16 50.49
#